data_AF-A0A953QH71-F1
#
_entry.id   AF-A0A953QH71-F1
#
_cell.length_a   1.000
_cell.length_b   1.000
_cell.length_c   1.000
_cell.angle_alpha   90.00
_cell.angle_beta   90.00
_cell.angle_gamma   90.00
#
_symmetry.space_group_name_H-M   'P 1'
#
loop_
_entity.id
_entity.type
_entity.pdbx_description
1 polymer ?
#
loop_
_entity_poly.entity_id
_entity_poly.type
_entity_poly.pdbx_seq_one_letter_code
_entity_poly.pdbx_strand_id
1 'polypeptide(L)' 'MRRTRRKRLQQALRLRPVLPAPNQEWAVDFASDVAASGWRLRIFSVVDSYTRECLALEVDTAC' A
#
# COMPACT_ATOMS: atom_id res chain seq x y z
N MET A 1 21.42 12.15 -6.94
CA MET A 1 20.12 11.50 -6.66
C MET A 1 19.23 11.58 -7.89
N ARG A 2 19.02 10.47 -8.61
CA ARG A 2 18.12 10.42 -9.77
C ARG A 2 16.68 10.49 -9.26
N ARG A 3 16.07 11.68 -9.26
CA ARG A 3 14.63 11.84 -9.03
C ARG A 3 13.91 11.36 -10.29
N THR A 4 13.62 10.07 -10.37
CA THR A 4 12.73 9.53 -11.40
C THR A 4 11.39 10.25 -11.23
N ARG A 5 11.02 11.12 -12.18
CA ARG A 5 9.68 11.71 -12.23
C ARG A 5 8.70 10.55 -12.25
N ARG A 6 8.00 10.29 -11.13
CA ARG A 6 6.87 9.37 -11.11
C ARG A 6 5.85 9.96 -12.08
N LYS A 7 5.65 9.32 -13.23
CA LYS A 7 4.51 9.62 -14.10
C LYS A 7 3.28 9.38 -13.23
N ARG A 8 2.63 10.45 -12.80
CA ARG A 8 1.37 10.37 -12.07
C ARG A 8 0.38 9.80 -13.07
N LEU A 9 0.08 8.51 -12.97
CA LEU A 9 -1.00 7.88 -13.71
C LEU A 9 -2.23 8.73 -13.40
N GLN A 10 -2.74 9.44 -14.41
CA GLN A 10 -4.03 10.08 -14.29
C GLN A 10 -5.04 8.94 -14.24
N GLN A 11 -5.37 8.53 -13.02
CA GLN A 11 -6.48 7.63 -12.79
C GLN A 11 -7.71 8.41 -13.26
N ALA A 12 -8.16 8.11 -14.48
CA ALA A 12 -9.47 8.55 -14.92
C ALA A 12 -10.45 8.23 -13.79
N LEU A 13 -11.30 9.19 -13.43
CA LEU A 13 -12.39 9.01 -12.48
C LEU A 13 -13.37 7.98 -13.06
N ARG A 14 -12.97 6.71 -13.08
CA ARG A 14 -13.87 5.60 -13.28
C ARG A 14 -14.62 5.48 -11.97
N LEU A 15 -15.94 5.60 -12.06
CA LEU A 15 -16.82 5.20 -10.97
C LEU A 15 -16.42 3.78 -10.58
N ARG A 16 -15.84 3.61 -9.40
CA ARG A 16 -15.57 2.28 -8.89
C ARG A 16 -16.92 1.64 -8.56
N PRO A 17 -17.16 0.40 -8.99
CA PRO A 17 -18.35 -0.32 -8.56
C PRO A 17 -18.34 -0.45 -7.04
N VAL A 18 -19.52 -0.37 -6.42
CA VAL A 18 -19.69 -0.68 -5.01
C VAL A 18 -19.42 -2.18 -4.83
N LEU A 19 -18.55 -2.54 -3.89
CA LEU A 19 -18.27 -3.92 -3.55
C LEU A 19 -19.47 -4.50 -2.79
N PRO A 20 -20.13 -5.58 -3.27
CA PRO A 20 -21.28 -6.15 -2.58
C PRO A 20 -20.94 -6.97 -1.32
N ALA A 21 -19.69 -7.40 -1.11
CA ALA A 21 -19.29 -8.22 0.04
C ALA A 21 -17.80 -8.07 0.41
N PRO A 22 -17.38 -8.54 1.61
CA PRO A 22 -15.96 -8.66 1.98
C PRO A 22 -15.18 -9.59 1.03
N ASN A 23 -13.85 -9.43 1.02
CA ASN A 23 -12.89 -10.27 0.27
C ASN A 23 -13.03 -10.25 -1.26
N GLN A 24 -13.53 -9.15 -1.81
CA GLN A 24 -13.73 -8.99 -3.26
C GLN A 24 -12.65 -8.12 -3.92
N GLU A 25 -12.10 -7.17 -3.17
CA GLU A 25 -11.00 -6.34 -3.59
C GLU A 25 -10.13 -6.04 -2.37
N TRP A 26 -8.83 -6.14 -2.55
CA TRP A 26 -7.85 -5.78 -1.52
C TRP A 26 -7.03 -4.58 -1.98
N ALA A 27 -6.93 -3.59 -1.11
CA ALA A 27 -5.97 -2.53 -1.22
C ALA A 27 -4.63 -3.02 -0.68
N VAL A 28 -3.60 -2.95 -1.51
CA VAL A 28 -2.24 -3.36 -1.17
C VAL A 28 -1.34 -2.14 -1.23
N ASP A 29 -0.53 -1.94 -0.19
CA ASP A 29 0.43 -0.83 -0.13
C ASP A 29 1.80 -1.30 0.39
N PHE A 30 2.83 -0.56 -0.01
CA PHE A 30 4.20 -0.72 0.45
C PHE A 30 4.71 0.60 0.99
N ALA A 31 4.95 0.65 2.30
CA ALA A 31 5.64 1.76 2.94
C ALA A 31 7.12 1.40 3.17
N SER A 32 8.00 2.38 3.07
CA SER A 32 9.42 2.21 3.39
C SER A 32 9.93 3.43 4.14
N ASP A 33 10.68 3.20 5.20
CA ASP A 33 11.26 4.27 6.02
C ASP A 33 12.68 3.92 6.48
N VAL A 34 13.40 4.90 6.98
CA VAL A 34 14.73 4.74 7.57
C VAL A 34 14.71 5.36 8.96
N ALA A 35 14.92 4.53 9.99
CA ALA A 35 15.00 4.98 11.36
C ALA A 35 16.19 5.93 11.58
N ALA A 36 16.17 6.72 12.65
CA ALA A 36 17.28 7.60 13.01
C ALA A 36 18.61 6.83 13.20
N SER A 37 18.54 5.54 13.56
CA SER A 37 19.68 4.63 13.66
C SER A 37 20.23 4.14 12.31
N GLY A 38 19.60 4.49 11.19
CA GLY A 38 19.97 4.07 9.84
C GLY A 38 19.35 2.75 9.38
N TRP A 39 18.58 2.08 10.25
CA TRP A 39 17.93 0.81 9.91
C TRP A 39 16.75 1.02 8.96
N ARG A 40 16.64 0.14 7.96
CA ARG A 40 15.64 0.25 6.91
C ARG A 40 14.41 -0.58 7.28
N LEU A 41 13.27 0.08 7.30
CA LEU A 41 11.96 -0.52 7.53
C LEU A 41 11.23 -0.60 6.20
N ARG A 42 10.64 -1.76 5.90
CA ARG A 42 9.65 -1.93 4.83
C ARG A 42 8.41 -2.54 5.44
N ILE A 43 7.25 -2.00 5.09
CA ILE A 43 5.96 -2.47 5.54
C ILE A 43 5.16 -2.84 4.31
N PHE A 44 4.60 -4.05 4.32
CA PHE A 44 3.61 -4.51 3.37
C PHE A 44 2.26 -4.59 4.09
N SER A 45 1.24 -3.95 3.55
CA SER A 45 -0.11 -3.97 4.13
C SER A 45 -1.14 -4.42 3.11
N VAL A 46 -2.05 -5.28 3.55
CA VAL A 46 -3.24 -5.72 2.80
C VAL A 46 -4.48 -5.34 3.59
N VAL A 47 -5.39 -4.61 2.96
CA VAL A 47 -6.63 -4.12 3.56
C VAL A 47 -7.80 -4.51 2.68
N ASP A 48 -8.87 -5.04 3.27
CA ASP A 48 -10.10 -5.30 2.53
C ASP A 48 -10.78 -3.97 2.14
N SER A 49 -11.06 -3.78 0.85
CA SER A 49 -11.66 -2.53 0.37
C SER A 49 -13.11 -2.34 0.86
N TYR A 50 -13.83 -3.42 1.21
CA TYR A 50 -15.21 -3.37 1.67
C TYR A 50 -15.30 -3.13 3.18
N THR A 51 -14.69 -3.98 4.02
CA THR A 51 -14.74 -3.86 5.49
C THR A 51 -13.77 -2.82 6.05
N ARG A 52 -12.75 -2.43 5.26
CA ARG A 52 -11.61 -1.60 5.71
C ARG A 52 -10.78 -2.25 6.82
N GLU A 53 -10.85 -3.56 6.97
CA GLU A 53 -10.06 -4.32 7.92
C GLU A 53 -8.68 -4.68 7.34
N CYS A 54 -7.66 -4.68 8.20
CA CYS A 54 -6.32 -5.12 7.83
C CYS A 54 -6.24 -6.64 7.85
N LEU A 55 -6.06 -7.24 6.67
CA LEU A 55 -5.98 -8.69 6.50
C LEU A 55 -4.56 -9.22 6.76
N ALA A 56 -3.55 -8.44 6.38
CA ALA A 56 -2.15 -8.77 6.62
C ALA A 56 -1.32 -7.50 6.78
N LEU A 57 -0.35 -7.57 7.69
CA LEU A 57 0.66 -6.55 7.90
C LEU A 57 2.00 -7.22 8.16
N GLU A 58 2.91 -7.12 7.19
CA GLU A 58 4.25 -7.69 7.29
C GLU A 58 5.29 -6.58 7.37
N VAL A 59 6.26 -6.77 8.25
CA VAL A 59 7.37 -5.83 8.46
C VAL A 59 8.67 -6.54 8.15
N ASP A 60 9.43 -5.98 7.21
CA ASP A 60 10.80 -6.39 6.89
C ASP A 60 11.76 -5.31 7.42
N THR A 61 12.62 -5.72 8.35
CA THR A 61 13.75 -4.92 8.81
C THR A 61 15.00 -5.47 8.16
N ALA A 62 15.53 -4.78 7.16
CA ALA A 62 16.80 -5.18 6.56
C ALA A 62 17.94 -4.85 7.53
N CYS A 63 18.72 -5.87 7.87
CA CYS A 63 19.96 -5.76 8.65
C CYS A 63 20.99 -4.87 7.94
#